data_AF-A0A6J4RHC6-F1
#
_entry.id   AF-A0A6J4RHC6-F1
#
_cell.length_a   1.000
_cell.length_b   1.000
_cell.length_c   1.000
_cell.angle_alpha   90.00
_cell.angle_beta   90.00
_cell.angle_gamma   90.00
#
_symmetry.space_group_name_H-M   'P 1'
#
loop_
_entity.id
_entity.type
_entity.pdbx_description
1 polymer ?
#
loop_
_entity_poly.entity_id
_entity_poly.type
_entity_poly.pdbx_seq_one_letter_code
_entity_poly.pdbx_strand_id
1 'polypeptide(L)' 'PVLKDGERIGKVTSACYSPRLEKNIGFAMVPVEYSEIGVELTVERPEETVSATVADRVFFKPEQAEQTLSATSSNKGA' A
#
# COMPACT_ATOMS: atom_id res chain seq x y z
N PRO A 1 10.99 -1.17 -10.47
CA PRO A 1 9.90 -0.35 -11.03
C PRO A 1 8.53 -0.97 -10.70
N VAL A 2 7.41 -0.24 -10.85
CA VAL A 2 6.07 -0.87 -10.80
C VAL A 2 5.53 -0.96 -12.22
N LEU A 3 5.05 -2.15 -12.57
CA LEU A 3 4.59 -2.56 -13.88
C LEU A 3 3.12 -3.02 -13.78
N LYS A 4 2.34 -2.74 -14.81
CA LYS A 4 1.01 -3.31 -15.07
C LYS A 4 0.98 -3.76 -16.52
N ASP A 5 0.65 -5.02 -16.78
CA ASP A 5 0.57 -5.59 -18.13
C ASP A 5 1.84 -5.37 -18.99
N GLY A 6 3.00 -5.30 -18.34
CA GLY A 6 4.30 -5.05 -18.97
C GLY A 6 4.67 -3.56 -19.12
N GLU A 7 3.76 -2.63 -18.83
CA GLU A 7 4.01 -1.20 -18.88
C GLU A 7 4.40 -0.63 -17.52
N ARG A 8 5.39 0.27 -17.50
CA ARG A 8 5.85 0.94 -16.28
C ARG A 8 4.89 2.05 -15.87
N ILE A 9 4.07 1.75 -14.87
CA ILE A 9 3.11 2.71 -14.29
C ILE A 9 3.67 3.48 -13.10
N GLY A 10 4.81 3.09 -12.53
CA GLY A 10 5.27 3.75 -11.30
C GLY A 10 6.63 3.33 -10.78
N LYS A 11 6.87 3.68 -9.51
CA LYS A 11 8.12 3.37 -8.80
C LYS A 11 7.88 3.10 -7.32
N VAL A 12 8.52 2.05 -6.81
CA VAL A 12 8.64 1.77 -5.39
C VAL A 12 9.63 2.76 -4.77
N THR A 13 9.20 3.49 -3.73
CA THR A 13 10.01 4.48 -3.02
C THR A 13 10.66 3.90 -1.77
N SER A 14 10.00 2.94 -1.13
CA SER A 14 10.52 2.22 0.03
C SER A 14 10.01 0.79 0.00
N ALA A 15 10.83 -0.15 0.47
CA ALA A 15 10.44 -1.53 0.65
C ALA A 15 11.15 -2.11 1.87
N CYS A 16 10.44 -2.88 2.68
CA CYS A 16 10.98 -3.61 3.81
C CYS A 16 10.37 -5.00 3.89
N TYR A 17 11.16 -5.96 4.37
CA TYR A 17 10.63 -7.27 4.74
C TYR A 17 10.03 -7.19 6.14
N SER A 18 8.81 -7.69 6.32
CA SER A 18 8.17 -7.79 7.62
C SER A 18 8.25 -9.23 8.12
N PRO A 19 9.08 -9.54 9.15
CA PRO A 19 9.14 -10.87 9.74
C PRO A 19 7.80 -11.32 10.35
N ARG A 20 6.95 -10.37 10.77
CA ARG A 20 5.65 -10.66 11.38
C ARG A 20 4.60 -11.14 10.37
N LEU A 21 4.68 -10.62 9.15
CA LEU A 21 3.77 -10.98 8.06
C LEU A 21 4.39 -11.99 7.10
N GLU A 22 5.68 -12.31 7.31
CA GLU A 22 6.53 -13.13 6.45
C GLU A 22 6.48 -12.68 4.97
N LYS A 23 6.30 -11.38 4.74
CA LYS A 23 6.06 -10.78 3.43
C LYS A 23 6.83 -9.49 3.24
N ASN A 24 7.17 -9.19 1.99
CA ASN A 24 7.71 -7.89 1.58
C ASN A 24 6.58 -6.86 1.54
N ILE A 25 6.82 -5.70 2.14
CA ILE A 25 5.91 -4.56 2.16
C ILE A 25 6.62 -3.41 1.45
N GLY A 26 5.99 -2.87 0.42
CA GLY A 26 6.52 -1.77 -0.37
C GLY A 26 5.55 -0.59 -0.43
N PHE A 27 6.09 0.62 -0.41
CA PHE A 27 5.36 1.83 -0.75
C PHE A 27 5.75 2.27 -2.15
N ALA A 28 4.77 2.55 -3.00
CA ALA A 28 4.98 2.92 -4.38
C ALA A 28 4.07 4.06 -4.80
N MET A 29 4.58 4.91 -5.68
CA MET A 29 3.78 5.93 -6.35
C MET A 29 3.34 5.38 -7.71
N VAL A 30 2.02 5.34 -7.91
CA VAL A 30 1.33 4.87 -9.12
C VAL A 30 0.17 5.83 -9.43
N PRO A 31 -0.35 5.87 -10.67
CA PRO A 31 -1.58 6.57 -11.01
C PRO A 31 -2.76 6.09 -10.16
N VAL A 32 -3.71 7.00 -9.92
CA VAL A 32 -4.88 6.73 -9.06
C VAL A 32 -5.70 5.54 -9.54
N GLU A 33 -5.77 5.35 -10.85
CA GLU A 33 -6.44 4.23 -11.53
C GLU A 33 -5.92 2.84 -11.08
N TYR A 34 -4.66 2.78 -10.63
CA TYR A 34 -4.00 1.55 -10.18
C TYR A 34 -3.78 1.51 -8.67
N SER A 35 -4.31 2.50 -7.94
CA SER A 35 -4.19 2.61 -6.48
C SER A 35 -5.33 1.93 -5.71
N GLU A 36 -6.29 1.34 -6.42
CA GLU A 36 -7.40 0.63 -5.80
C GLU A 36 -6.94 -0.64 -5.08
N ILE A 37 -7.53 -0.91 -3.91
CA ILE A 37 -7.22 -2.10 -3.11
C ILE A 37 -7.60 -3.36 -3.89
N GLY A 38 -6.71 -4.35 -3.90
CA GLY A 38 -6.88 -5.60 -4.61
C GLY A 38 -6.35 -5.59 -6.05
N VAL A 39 -5.88 -4.44 -6.56
CA VAL A 39 -5.23 -4.39 -7.87
C VAL A 39 -3.93 -5.17 -7.84
N GLU A 40 -3.81 -6.12 -8.76
CA GLU A 40 -2.56 -6.84 -9.01
C GLU A 40 -1.62 -6.01 -9.86
N LEU A 41 -0.38 -5.91 -9.39
CA LEU A 41 0.72 -5.17 -9.96
C LEU A 41 1.95 -6.06 -9.99
N THR A 42 2.95 -5.65 -10.76
CA THR A 42 4.21 -6.36 -10.81
C THR A 42 5.34 -5.42 -10.45
N VAL A 43 6.19 -5.81 -9.53
CA VAL A 43 7.35 -5.03 -9.09
C VAL A 43 8.61 -5.67 -9.66
N GLU A 44 9.28 -4.91 -10.51
CA GLU A 44 10.59 -5.27 -11.04
C GLU A 44 11.68 -4.94 -10.02
N ARG A 45 12.39 -5.97 -9.57
CA ARG A 45 13.63 -5.88 -8.77
C ARG A 45 14.82 -6.21 -9.66
N PRO A 46 16.05 -5.84 -9.26
CA PRO A 46 17.25 -6.09 -10.07
C PRO A 46 17.46 -7.57 -10.43
N GLU A 47 17.04 -8.47 -9.55
CA GLU A 47 17.27 -9.91 -9.71
C GLU A 47 16.03 -10.66 -10.21
N GLU A 48 14.83 -10.13 -9.93
CA GLU A 48 13.58 -10.80 -10.27
C GLU A 48 12.41 -9.84 -10.37
N THR A 49 11.39 -10.26 -11.11
CA THR A 49 10.12 -9.56 -11.20
C THR A 49 9.10 -10.30 -10.34
N VAL A 50 8.43 -9.59 -9.43
CA VAL A 50 7.49 -10.21 -8.49
C VAL A 50 6.10 -9.61 -8.51
N SER A 51 5.10 -10.44 -8.28
CA SER A 51 3.74 -9.98 -8.10
C SER A 51 3.59 -9.22 -6.77
N ALA A 52 2.79 -8.17 -6.83
CA ALA A 52 2.38 -7.37 -5.69
C ALA A 52 0.89 -7.08 -5.81
N THR A 53 0.22 -6.96 -4.67
CA THR A 53 -1.19 -6.58 -4.62
C THR A 53 -1.30 -5.30 -3.81
N VAL A 54 -2.09 -4.35 -4.30
CA VAL A 54 -2.39 -3.14 -3.54
C VAL A 54 -3.19 -3.54 -2.30
N ALA A 55 -2.60 -3.33 -1.13
CA ALA A 55 -3.22 -3.61 0.15
C ALA A 55 -3.73 -2.32 0.79
N ASP A 56 -4.68 -2.44 1.71
CA ASP A 56 -5.09 -1.34 2.57
C ASP A 56 -3.90 -0.80 3.39
N ARG A 57 -3.92 0.49 3.71
CA ARG A 57 -2.96 1.14 4.61
C ARG A 57 -2.93 0.48 5.98
N VAL A 58 -4.05 -0.09 6.42
CA VAL A 58 -4.13 -0.87 7.66
C VAL A 58 -3.79 -2.34 7.38
N PHE A 59 -2.63 -2.59 6.77
CA PHE A 59 -2.13 -3.93 6.44
C PHE A 59 -1.74 -4.77 7.68
N PHE A 60 -1.78 -4.17 8.88
CA PHE A 60 -1.56 -4.84 10.15
C PHE A 60 -2.51 -4.24 11.20
N LYS A 61 -3.42 -5.06 11.74
CA LYS A 61 -4.17 -4.75 12.96
C LYS A 61 -3.50 -5.46 14.13
N PRO A 62 -2.71 -4.78 14.97
CA PRO A 62 -2.40 -5.32 16.29
C PRO A 62 -3.72 -5.49 17.05
N GLU A 63 -3.85 -6.54 17.85
CA GLU A 63 -5.02 -6.81 18.72
C GLU A 63 -5.37 -5.62 19.65
N GLN A 64 -4.43 -4.67 19.84
CA GLN A 64 -4.56 -3.45 20.65
C GLN A 64 -4.73 -2.15 19.83
N ALA A 65 -5.11 -2.20 18.55
CA ALA A 65 -5.31 -1.00 17.72
C ALA A 65 -6.77 -0.56 17.60
N GLU A 66 -7.58 -0.74 18.63
CA GLU A 66 -8.82 0.02 18.76
C GLU A 66 -8.46 1.44 19.21
N GLN A 67 -8.17 2.32 18.24
CA GLN A 67 -8.39 3.74 18.45
C GLN A 67 -9.82 4.04 18.04
N THR A 68 -10.73 4.09 19.01
CA THR A 68 -12.03 4.76 18.85
C THR A 68 -11.76 6.18 18.39
N LEU A 69 -12.00 6.46 17.11
CA LEU A 69 -12.11 7.82 16.61
C LEU A 69 -13.37 8.42 17.23
N SER A 70 -13.22 9.14 18.34
CA SER A 70 -14.29 9.99 18.85
C SER A 70 -14.43 11.17 17.89
N ALA A 71 -15.47 11.13 17.07
CA ALA A 71 -15.95 12.31 16.38
C ALA A 71 -16.35 13.35 17.45
N THR A 72 -15.51 14.36 17.67
CA THR A 72 -15.95 15.57 18.36
C THR A 72 -16.19 16.63 17.31
N SER A 73 -17.47 16.84 17.03
CA SER A 73 -18.04 17.97 16.32
C SER A 73 -17.44 19.30 16.79
N SER A 74 -17.18 20.23 15.86
CA SER A 74 -18.03 21.42 15.81
C SER A 74 -17.89 22.16 14.50
N ASN A 75 -19.05 22.34 13.86
CA ASN A 75 -19.31 23.24 12.76
C ASN A 75 -19.68 24.63 13.33
N LYS A 76 -19.70 25.67 12.47
CA LYS A 76 -20.19 27.06 12.68
C LYS A 76 -19.27 27.98 13.51
N GLY A 77 -18.86 29.18 13.10
CA GLY A 77 -19.42 30.13 12.14
C GLY A 77 -20.23 31.20 12.88
N ALA A 78 -19.62 32.36 13.14
CA ALA A 78 -20.19 33.71 13.27
C ALA A 78 -19.09 34.69 13.71
#